data_AF-A0A7K9B4X4-F1
#
_entry.id   AF-A0A7K9B4X4-F1
#
_cell.length_a   1.000
_cell.length_b   1.000
_cell.length_c   1.000
_cell.angle_alpha   90.00
_cell.angle_beta   90.00
_cell.angle_gamma   90.00
#
_symmetry.space_group_name_H-M   'P 1'
#
loop_
_entity.id
_entity.type
_entity.pdbx_description
1 polymer ?
#
loop_
_entity_poly.entity_id
_entity_poly.type
_entity_poly.pdbx_seq_one_letter_code
_entity_poly.pdbx_strand_id
1 'polypeptide(L)'
;ERCAPERDRDREAAAEPPRCGSSAAPPPSGSPWSVADILTEDDEQDRVPLQKLKLLGESEELRGLLLNPHLRQLLLTIDQAEEKNSLMKKYMQEPLFVEFADCCLRIVEPPEKENILPE
;
A
#
# COMPACT_ATOMS: atom_id res chain seq x y z
N GLU A 1 -23.12 59.82 20.00
CA GLU A 1 -22.25 61.00 19.78
C GLU A 1 -20.90 60.70 20.41
N ARG A 2 -19.70 60.86 19.86
CA ARG A 2 -19.11 61.31 18.58
C ARG A 2 -17.70 60.64 18.59
N CYS A 3 -17.31 59.89 17.56
CA CYS A 3 -16.36 60.32 16.52
C CYS A 3 -15.13 61.12 17.01
N ALA A 4 -13.93 60.53 16.90
CA ALA A 4 -12.80 61.10 16.16
C ALA A 4 -11.71 60.02 15.87
N PRO A 5 -11.28 59.85 14.60
CA PRO A 5 -10.19 58.98 14.18
C PRO A 5 -8.91 59.78 13.88
N GLU A 6 -7.73 59.17 14.04
CA GLU A 6 -6.49 59.75 13.51
C GLU A 6 -6.08 59.02 12.22
N ARG A 7 -6.04 59.81 11.16
CA ARG A 7 -5.65 59.46 9.79
C ARG A 7 -4.18 59.79 9.69
N ASP A 8 -3.32 58.80 9.48
CA ASP A 8 -2.05 59.04 8.82
C ASP A 8 -2.14 58.48 7.40
N ARG A 9 -2.09 59.42 6.46
CA ARG A 9 -1.90 59.17 5.04
C ARG A 9 -0.41 58.99 4.85
N ASP A 10 -0.03 58.03 4.03
CA ASP A 10 0.92 58.15 2.92
C ASP A 10 1.25 56.71 2.47
N ARG A 11 1.51 56.35 1.22
CA ARG A 11 1.35 56.99 -0.08
C ARG A 11 1.77 55.88 -1.07
N GLU A 12 0.89 55.66 -2.03
CA GLU A 12 1.10 55.04 -3.34
C GLU A 12 2.55 54.84 -3.82
N ALA A 13 2.88 53.62 -4.25
CA ALA A 13 3.77 53.39 -5.41
C ALA A 13 3.55 51.98 -5.99
N ALA A 14 3.21 51.96 -7.28
CA ALA A 14 3.03 50.78 -8.11
C ALA A 14 4.33 50.02 -8.36
N ALA A 15 4.27 48.69 -8.45
CA ALA A 15 5.04 47.87 -9.40
C ALA A 15 4.58 46.40 -9.35
N GLU A 16 4.27 45.88 -10.55
CA GLU A 16 4.11 44.50 -11.04
C GLU A 16 3.97 43.28 -10.10
N PRO A 17 3.06 42.33 -10.43
CA PRO A 17 3.18 40.97 -9.94
C PRO A 17 4.36 40.26 -10.64
N PRO A 18 5.24 39.52 -9.92
CA PRO A 18 6.21 38.69 -10.59
C PRO A 18 5.46 37.57 -11.32
N ARG A 19 5.47 37.63 -12.65
CA ARG A 19 5.23 36.47 -13.50
C ARG A 19 6.39 35.49 -13.28
N CYS A 20 6.28 34.66 -12.26
CA CYS A 20 7.12 33.48 -12.18
C CYS A 20 6.40 32.35 -12.92
N GLY A 21 6.74 32.21 -14.20
CA GLY A 21 6.48 30.98 -14.93
C GLY A 21 7.25 29.86 -14.25
N SER A 22 6.52 28.91 -13.68
CA SER A 22 7.05 27.58 -13.41
C SER A 22 5.89 26.63 -13.57
N SER A 23 6.02 25.79 -14.58
CA SER A 23 5.23 24.60 -14.80
C SER A 23 5.20 23.77 -13.52
N ALA A 24 4.20 23.99 -12.66
CA ALA A 24 3.84 23.04 -11.64
C ALA A 24 3.00 21.98 -12.36
N ALA A 25 3.71 21.01 -12.95
CA ALA A 25 3.10 19.73 -13.26
C ALA A 25 2.36 19.27 -12.00
N PRO A 26 1.14 18.71 -12.12
CA PRO A 26 0.51 18.09 -10.96
C PRO A 26 1.52 17.09 -10.38
N PRO A 27 1.66 16.98 -9.04
CA PRO A 27 2.41 15.86 -8.49
C PRO A 27 1.82 14.61 -9.13
N PRO A 28 2.64 13.63 -9.57
CA PRO A 28 2.07 12.37 -9.97
C PRO A 28 1.16 11.96 -8.83
N SER A 29 -0.08 11.60 -9.14
CA SER A 29 -0.92 10.83 -8.23
C SER A 29 -0.17 9.53 -7.97
N GLY A 30 0.86 9.59 -7.14
CA GLY A 30 1.35 8.50 -6.36
C GLY A 30 0.18 8.17 -5.49
N SER A 31 -0.56 7.14 -5.91
CA SER A 31 -1.31 6.34 -4.97
C SER A 31 -0.40 6.17 -3.74
N PRO A 32 -0.87 6.40 -2.50
CA PRO A 32 -0.04 6.23 -1.30
C PRO A 32 0.45 4.77 -1.08
N TRP A 33 0.24 3.93 -2.09
CA TRP A 33 0.37 2.49 -2.17
C TRP A 33 1.11 2.13 -3.47
N SER A 34 2.06 2.94 -3.91
CA SER A 34 2.97 2.52 -4.97
C SER A 34 3.90 1.45 -4.40
N VAL A 35 3.61 0.18 -4.71
CA VAL A 35 4.43 -1.00 -4.40
C VAL A 35 5.89 -0.86 -4.86
N ALA A 36 6.17 0.07 -5.77
CA ALA A 36 7.48 0.40 -6.30
C ALA A 36 8.47 0.96 -5.26
N ASP A 37 8.00 1.42 -4.10
CA ASP A 37 8.88 1.95 -3.03
C ASP A 37 9.27 0.89 -1.98
N ILE A 38 8.71 -0.34 -2.09
CA ILE A 38 8.89 -1.42 -1.11
C ILE A 38 9.61 -2.64 -1.72
N LEU A 39 9.48 -2.87 -3.03
CA LEU A 39 10.03 -4.03 -3.73
C LEU A 39 11.18 -3.57 -4.63
N THR A 40 12.36 -4.14 -4.42
CA THR A 40 13.53 -3.98 -5.32
C THR A 40 13.30 -4.80 -6.59
N GLU A 41 14.09 -4.57 -7.63
CA GLU A 41 14.03 -5.33 -8.90
C GLU A 41 14.14 -6.87 -8.73
N ASP A 42 14.75 -7.32 -7.63
CA ASP A 42 14.84 -8.75 -7.26
C ASP A 42 13.50 -9.30 -6.71
N ASP A 43 12.77 -8.48 -5.93
CA ASP A 43 11.48 -8.82 -5.31
C ASP A 43 10.29 -8.80 -6.31
N GLU A 44 10.51 -8.34 -7.55
CA GLU A 44 9.49 -8.39 -8.62
C GLU A 44 9.09 -9.82 -8.98
N GLN A 45 9.98 -10.79 -8.78
CA GLN A 45 9.73 -12.21 -9.04
C GLN A 45 8.80 -12.83 -8.00
N ASP A 46 8.82 -12.34 -6.76
CA ASP A 46 7.94 -12.76 -5.67
C ASP A 46 6.52 -12.17 -5.81
N ARG A 47 6.32 -11.25 -6.75
CA ARG A 47 5.02 -10.63 -6.96
C ARG A 47 4.05 -11.56 -7.69
N VAL A 48 2.93 -11.90 -7.03
CA VAL A 48 1.88 -12.71 -7.62
C VAL A 48 1.11 -11.95 -8.72
N PRO A 49 0.99 -12.47 -9.95
CA PRO A 49 0.20 -11.85 -11.01
C PRO A 49 -1.29 -11.80 -10.68
N LEU A 50 -1.99 -10.74 -11.13
CA LEU A 50 -3.44 -10.57 -10.93
C LEU A 50 -4.27 -11.77 -11.41
N GLN A 51 -3.82 -12.47 -12.45
CA GLN A 51 -4.50 -13.68 -12.94
C GLN A 51 -4.51 -14.79 -11.89
N LYS A 52 -3.37 -15.02 -11.20
CA LYS A 52 -3.28 -16.00 -10.11
C LYS A 52 -4.03 -15.54 -8.87
N LEU A 53 -4.03 -14.24 -8.58
CA LEU A 53 -4.84 -13.68 -7.49
C LEU A 53 -6.35 -13.88 -7.69
N LYS A 54 -6.85 -13.98 -8.94
CA LYS A 54 -8.26 -14.31 -9.20
C LYS A 54 -8.59 -15.77 -8.84
N LEU A 55 -7.65 -16.69 -9.06
CA LEU A 55 -7.81 -18.12 -8.71
C LEU A 55 -8.00 -18.32 -7.21
N LEU A 56 -7.38 -17.47 -6.38
CA LEU A 56 -7.62 -17.44 -4.93
C LEU A 56 -9.11 -17.27 -4.59
N GLY A 57 -9.84 -16.45 -5.35
CA GLY A 57 -11.28 -16.23 -5.17
C GLY A 57 -12.17 -17.38 -5.63
N GLU A 58 -11.65 -18.29 -6.45
CA GLU A 58 -12.37 -19.48 -6.93
C GLU A 58 -12.24 -20.66 -5.95
N SER A 59 -11.23 -20.66 -5.09
CA SER A 59 -11.03 -21.69 -4.06
C SER A 59 -12.05 -21.59 -2.94
N GLU A 60 -12.89 -22.62 -2.78
CA GLU A 60 -13.84 -22.73 -1.66
C GLU A 60 -13.13 -22.86 -0.31
N GLU A 61 -11.98 -23.54 -0.26
CA GLU A 61 -11.18 -23.68 0.96
C GLU A 61 -10.68 -22.32 1.46
N LEU A 62 -10.09 -21.53 0.55
CA LEU A 62 -9.62 -20.19 0.87
C LEU A 62 -10.78 -19.27 1.28
N ARG A 63 -11.91 -19.35 0.56
CA ARG A 63 -13.12 -18.60 0.92
C ARG A 63 -13.64 -18.98 2.29
N GLY A 64 -13.61 -20.26 2.65
CA GLY A 64 -13.98 -20.76 3.98
C GLY A 64 -13.12 -20.17 5.08
N LEU A 65 -11.79 -20.15 4.88
CA LEU A 65 -10.86 -19.49 5.80
C LEU A 65 -11.15 -18.00 5.92
N LEU A 66 -11.44 -17.33 4.81
CA LEU A 66 -11.81 -15.91 4.78
C LEU A 66 -13.18 -15.60 5.39
N LEU A 67 -14.04 -16.57 5.73
CA LEU A 67 -15.26 -16.32 6.50
C LEU A 67 -14.95 -16.00 7.97
N ASN A 68 -13.77 -16.35 8.45
CA ASN A 68 -13.37 -16.11 9.83
C ASN A 68 -13.11 -14.60 10.07
N PRO A 69 -13.84 -13.96 11.00
CA PRO A 69 -13.66 -12.53 11.26
C PRO A 69 -12.26 -12.21 11.80
N HIS A 70 -11.67 -13.12 12.59
CA HIS A 70 -10.32 -12.98 13.12
C HIS A 70 -9.27 -12.92 12.02
N LEU A 71 -9.37 -13.79 11.00
CA LEU A 71 -8.44 -13.79 9.87
C LEU A 71 -8.55 -12.49 9.07
N ARG A 72 -9.77 -11.99 8.84
CA ARG A 72 -9.97 -10.69 8.17
C ARG A 72 -9.34 -9.54 8.96
N GLN A 73 -9.51 -9.55 10.28
CA GLN A 73 -8.88 -8.54 11.15
C GLN A 73 -7.36 -8.62 11.11
N LEU A 74 -6.79 -9.83 11.16
CA LEU A 74 -5.35 -10.06 11.00
C LEU A 74 -4.85 -9.42 9.70
N LEU A 75 -5.49 -9.76 8.57
CA LEU A 75 -5.12 -9.24 7.25
C LEU A 75 -5.25 -7.71 7.16
N LEU A 76 -6.35 -7.15 7.64
CA LEU A 76 -6.57 -5.69 7.67
C LEU A 76 -5.55 -4.96 8.56
N THR A 77 -5.11 -5.61 9.65
CA THR A 77 -4.11 -5.02 10.55
C THR A 77 -2.74 -5.00 9.88
N ILE A 78 -2.34 -6.06 9.17
CA ILE A 78 -1.10 -6.06 8.38
C ILE A 78 -1.15 -4.99 7.30
N ASP A 79 -2.25 -4.92 6.57
CA ASP A 79 -2.43 -4.01 5.44
C ASP A 79 -2.26 -2.52 5.85
N GLN A 80 -2.84 -2.16 7.01
CA GLN A 80 -2.81 -0.80 7.55
C GLN A 80 -1.60 -0.50 8.46
N ALA A 81 -0.81 -1.50 8.83
CA ALA A 81 0.29 -1.29 9.77
C ALA A 81 1.46 -0.53 9.13
N GLU A 82 2.07 0.36 9.91
CA GLU A 82 3.34 1.01 9.58
C GLU A 82 4.50 -0.01 9.66
N GLU A 83 4.47 -0.89 10.67
CA GLU A 83 5.47 -1.92 10.97
C GLU A 83 5.09 -3.31 10.41
N LYS A 84 4.87 -3.40 9.09
CA LYS A 84 4.39 -4.64 8.42
C LYS A 84 5.27 -5.86 8.68
N ASN A 85 6.59 -5.68 8.70
CA ASN A 85 7.54 -6.79 8.87
C ASN A 85 7.44 -7.42 10.27
N SER A 86 7.37 -6.58 11.32
CA SER A 86 7.17 -7.03 12.70
C SER A 86 5.83 -7.76 12.87
N LEU A 87 4.76 -7.22 12.27
CA LEU A 87 3.43 -7.83 12.33
C LEU A 87 3.36 -9.15 11.56
N MET A 88 3.96 -9.21 10.38
CA MET A 88 4.04 -10.41 9.56
C MET A 88 4.69 -11.55 10.35
N LYS A 89 5.84 -11.30 11.01
CA LYS A 89 6.51 -12.31 11.85
C LYS A 89 5.63 -12.81 12.99
N LYS A 90 4.87 -11.91 13.62
CA LYS A 90 3.96 -12.28 14.70
C LYS A 90 2.82 -13.15 14.19
N TYR A 91 2.21 -12.78 13.08
CA TYR A 91 1.06 -13.50 12.54
C TYR A 91 1.46 -14.80 11.83
N MET A 92 2.70 -14.92 11.36
CA MET A 92 3.26 -16.20 10.94
C MET A 92 3.34 -17.23 12.08
N GLN A 93 3.14 -16.85 13.34
CA GLN A 93 3.00 -17.78 14.47
C GLN A 93 1.53 -18.18 14.74
N GLU A 94 0.56 -17.48 14.15
CA GLU A 94 -0.86 -17.76 14.33
C GLU A 94 -1.28 -18.89 13.37
N PRO A 95 -1.79 -20.03 13.88
CA PRO A 95 -2.11 -21.17 13.03
C PRO A 95 -3.12 -20.83 11.93
N LEU A 96 -4.08 -19.97 12.24
CA LEU A 96 -5.10 -19.52 11.27
C LEU A 96 -4.50 -18.73 10.10
N PHE A 97 -3.47 -17.92 10.35
CA PHE A 97 -2.80 -17.17 9.31
C PHE A 97 -1.86 -18.07 8.49
N VAL A 98 -1.20 -19.03 9.15
CA VAL A 98 -0.38 -20.03 8.46
C VAL A 98 -1.21 -20.89 7.51
N GLU A 99 -2.37 -21.39 7.94
CA GLU A 99 -3.28 -22.14 7.05
C GLU A 99 -3.76 -21.30 5.87
N PHE A 100 -4.06 -20.03 6.10
CA PHE A 100 -4.42 -19.09 5.03
C PHE A 100 -3.27 -18.89 4.03
N ALA A 101 -2.05 -18.67 4.54
CA ALA A 101 -0.87 -18.47 3.71
C ALA A 101 -0.57 -19.74 2.89
N ASP A 102 -0.61 -20.92 3.51
CA ASP A 102 -0.40 -22.20 2.86
C ASP A 102 -1.41 -22.44 1.74
N CYS A 103 -2.70 -22.16 1.99
CA CYS A 103 -3.74 -22.25 0.96
C CYS A 103 -3.49 -21.26 -0.20
N CYS A 104 -3.07 -20.03 0.10
CA CYS A 104 -2.71 -19.06 -0.93
C CYS A 104 -1.54 -19.57 -1.78
N LEU A 105 -0.46 -20.00 -1.13
CA LEU A 105 0.76 -20.51 -1.76
C LEU A 105 0.45 -21.70 -2.66
N ARG A 106 -0.35 -22.67 -2.22
CA ARG A 106 -0.75 -23.82 -3.03
C ARG A 106 -1.46 -23.45 -4.35
N ILE A 107 -2.16 -22.31 -4.37
CA ILE A 107 -2.90 -21.82 -5.56
C ILE A 107 -1.99 -20.98 -6.47
N VAL A 108 -1.10 -20.16 -5.89
CA VAL A 108 -0.26 -19.21 -6.66
C VAL A 108 1.07 -19.80 -7.06
N GLU A 109 1.57 -20.79 -6.33
CA GLU A 109 2.82 -21.47 -6.61
C GLU A 109 2.63 -22.40 -7.81
N PRO A 110 3.49 -22.32 -8.84
CA PRO A 110 3.42 -23.24 -9.95
C PRO A 110 3.63 -24.68 -9.46
N PRO A 111 2.92 -25.68 -10.03
CA PRO A 111 3.25 -27.07 -9.75
C PRO A 111 4.69 -27.31 -10.24
N GLU A 112 5.53 -27.72 -9.29
CA GLU A 112 6.89 -28.25 -9.47
C GLU A 112 8.01 -27.25 -9.79
N LYS A 113 8.85 -27.03 -8.77
CA LYS A 113 10.28 -27.34 -8.91
C LYS A 113 10.62 -28.34 -7.81
N GLU A 114 10.47 -29.64 -8.11
CA GLU A 114 11.34 -30.63 -7.45
C GLU A 114 12.76 -30.09 -7.55
N ASN A 115 13.37 -29.88 -6.39
CA ASN A 115 14.77 -29.55 -6.27
C ASN A 115 15.58 -30.75 -6.79
N ILE A 116 15.73 -30.85 -8.11
CA ILE A 116 16.83 -31.60 -8.73
C ILE A 116 18.11 -30.91 -8.28
N LEU A 117 18.59 -31.30 -7.11
CA LEU A 117 19.93 -31.03 -6.63
C LEU A 117 20.86 -31.88 -7.52
N PRO A 118 21.67 -31.29 -8.43
CA PRO A 118 22.75 -32.08 -9.02
C PRO A 118 23.77 -32.39 -7.92
N GLU A 119 23.98 -33.68 -7.66
CA GLU A 119 25.09 -34.21 -6.85
C GLU A 119 26.45 -33.88 -7.47
#